data_AF-A0A8J2H9F3-F1
#
_entry.id   AF-A0A8J2H9F3-F1
#
_cell.length_a   1.000
_cell.length_b   1.000
_cell.length_c   1.000
_cell.angle_alpha   90.00
_cell.angle_beta   90.00
_cell.angle_gamma   90.00
#
_symmetry.space_group_name_H-M   'P 1'
#
loop_
_entity.id
_entity.type
_entity.pdbx_description
1 polymer ?
#
loop_
_entity_poly.entity_id
_entity_poly.type
_entity_poly.pdbx_seq_one_letter_code
_entity_poly.pdbx_strand_id
1 'polypeptide(L)'
;MCLRVEKTLSFDFWKKIKLFHFFMFISLPNLSSCNDNKFPDNFVLGVGTSAFQSEGAWNVSNKGESIWDVLIHEKPDVVWGKANADVAANSYYLYKTDIDLVEKIGANAFKISISWPRILPNGFNNEINYDGIQHYHDVIDEILSRNITPYINMYHWDLPIRLQKLGGLANPLFVNWYLDYAEILFRTFGDKCHPWGLSAIIRRITTKYNTPAIVIGENGYRDEGQLDDIDRGQFFYYHLKEVLKLVREGFNIQGYFTWTLFDIFEWTQGYEHRYGLFSVNFTDPERPRVPKLWSAKVITDIYRTRLIPPSFESFSQR
;
A
#
# COMPACT_ATOMS: atom_id res chain seq x y z
N MET A 1 -68.78 40.83 -1.91
CA MET A 1 -68.60 39.36 -1.95
C MET A 1 -68.38 38.96 -3.40
N CYS A 2 -67.16 38.51 -3.73
CA CYS A 2 -66.69 38.06 -5.06
C CYS A 2 -66.64 39.12 -6.20
N LEU A 3 -65.85 38.77 -7.23
CA LEU A 3 -65.50 39.42 -8.51
C LEU A 3 -64.14 40.16 -8.48
N ARG A 4 -63.02 39.71 -9.08
CA ARG A 4 -62.64 39.03 -10.36
C ARG A 4 -62.06 40.02 -11.38
N VAL A 5 -60.72 39.95 -11.53
CA VAL A 5 -59.83 40.00 -12.72
C VAL A 5 -60.20 40.91 -13.91
N GLU A 6 -59.25 41.75 -14.39
CA GLU A 6 -58.69 41.67 -15.77
C GLU A 6 -57.61 42.73 -16.15
N LYS A 7 -56.54 42.20 -16.77
CA LYS A 7 -55.58 42.68 -17.79
C LYS A 7 -55.58 44.15 -18.25
N THR A 8 -54.38 44.74 -18.46
CA THR A 8 -53.69 44.91 -19.79
C THR A 8 -52.46 45.83 -19.70
N LEU A 9 -51.50 45.61 -20.62
CA LEU A 9 -50.22 46.29 -20.81
C LEU A 9 -50.33 47.68 -21.46
N SER A 10 -49.41 48.59 -21.18
CA SER A 10 -48.69 49.33 -22.24
C SER A 10 -47.32 49.87 -21.79
N PHE A 11 -46.39 49.82 -22.74
CA PHE A 11 -45.03 50.36 -22.72
C PHE A 11 -45.04 51.89 -22.78
N ASP A 12 -44.24 52.57 -21.94
CA ASP A 12 -43.22 53.56 -22.31
C ASP A 12 -42.94 54.54 -21.17
N PHE A 13 -41.80 54.37 -20.49
CA PHE A 13 -41.06 55.53 -19.96
C PHE A 13 -39.57 55.21 -19.72
N TRP A 14 -38.90 54.70 -20.75
CA TRP A 14 -37.45 54.59 -20.79
C TRP A 14 -36.82 55.95 -21.05
N LYS A 15 -36.61 56.79 -20.03
CA LYS A 15 -35.56 57.83 -20.05
C LYS A 15 -35.00 58.09 -18.64
N LYS A 16 -33.72 57.75 -18.47
CA LYS A 16 -32.77 58.11 -17.39
C LYS A 16 -32.55 57.12 -16.25
N ILE A 17 -32.02 55.93 -16.56
CA ILE A 17 -31.10 55.24 -15.64
C ILE A 17 -29.82 54.91 -16.42
N LYS A 18 -28.70 55.49 -15.99
CA LYS A 18 -27.36 55.12 -16.46
C LYS A 18 -27.06 53.71 -15.96
N LEU A 19 -27.28 52.70 -16.80
CA LEU A 19 -26.84 51.33 -16.53
C LEU A 19 -25.34 51.23 -16.82
N PHE A 20 -24.53 51.20 -15.75
CA PHE A 20 -23.15 50.70 -15.79
C PHE A 20 -23.20 49.26 -16.29
N HIS A 21 -22.76 49.02 -17.53
CA HIS A 21 -22.57 47.66 -18.04
C HIS A 21 -21.26 47.12 -17.47
N PHE A 22 -21.36 46.45 -16.33
CA PHE A 22 -20.29 45.58 -15.86
C PHE A 22 -20.40 44.27 -16.66
N PHE A 23 -19.65 44.18 -17.77
CA PHE A 23 -19.44 42.90 -18.43
C PHE A 23 -18.52 42.07 -17.52
N MET A 24 -19.14 41.30 -16.62
CA MET A 24 -18.46 40.18 -15.99
C MET A 24 -18.32 39.11 -17.08
N PHE A 25 -17.21 39.14 -17.81
CA PHE A 25 -16.74 37.96 -18.53
C PHE A 25 -16.43 36.92 -17.45
N ILE A 26 -17.41 36.08 -17.13
CA ILE A 26 -17.12 34.78 -16.56
C ILE A 26 -16.40 34.06 -17.69
N SER A 27 -15.07 34.09 -17.67
CA SER A 27 -14.33 33.02 -18.31
C SER A 27 -14.78 31.77 -17.57
N LEU A 28 -15.71 31.02 -18.17
CA LEU A 28 -15.79 29.61 -17.87
C LEU A 28 -14.35 29.13 -18.04
N PRO A 29 -13.65 28.67 -16.99
CA PRO A 29 -12.40 28.00 -17.22
C PRO A 29 -12.77 26.94 -18.24
N ASN A 30 -12.05 26.92 -19.37
CA ASN A 30 -12.09 25.77 -20.24
C ASN A 30 -12.01 24.57 -19.29
N LEU A 31 -13.08 23.76 -19.23
CA LEU A 31 -12.93 22.39 -18.81
C LEU A 31 -12.06 21.78 -19.92
N SER A 32 -10.74 22.07 -19.88
CA SER A 32 -9.77 21.05 -20.18
C SER A 32 -10.30 19.85 -19.44
N SER A 33 -10.66 18.79 -20.16
CA SER A 33 -11.03 17.53 -19.51
C SER A 33 -9.86 17.21 -18.59
N CYS A 34 -10.00 17.57 -17.31
CA CYS A 34 -9.14 17.06 -16.28
C CYS A 34 -9.34 15.57 -16.47
N ASN A 35 -8.27 14.85 -16.80
CA ASN A 35 -8.40 13.45 -17.12
C ASN A 35 -8.79 12.79 -15.79
N ASP A 36 -10.09 12.69 -15.52
CA ASP A 36 -10.67 12.44 -14.18
C ASP A 36 -10.18 11.10 -13.61
N ASN A 37 -9.67 10.25 -14.49
CA ASN A 37 -9.12 8.94 -14.20
C ASN A 37 -7.58 8.91 -14.05
N LYS A 38 -6.88 10.06 -13.99
CA LYS A 38 -5.43 10.12 -13.78
C LYS A 38 -5.09 10.43 -12.32
N PHE A 39 -4.13 9.75 -11.71
CA PHE A 39 -3.55 10.18 -10.42
C PHE A 39 -2.80 11.52 -10.56
N PRO A 40 -2.88 12.43 -9.57
CA PRO A 40 -2.05 13.65 -9.53
C PRO A 40 -0.57 13.31 -9.70
N ASP A 41 0.22 14.13 -10.39
CA ASP A 41 1.62 13.79 -10.70
C ASP A 41 2.50 13.60 -9.45
N ASN A 42 2.15 14.27 -8.34
CA ASN A 42 2.82 14.15 -7.04
C ASN A 42 2.32 12.97 -6.17
N PHE A 43 1.32 12.20 -6.60
CA PHE A 43 0.82 11.06 -5.83
C PHE A 43 1.81 9.88 -5.88
N VAL A 44 2.05 9.23 -4.76
CA VAL A 44 2.99 8.09 -4.66
C VAL A 44 2.28 6.78 -5.00
N LEU A 45 2.76 6.09 -6.03
CA LEU A 45 2.35 4.75 -6.43
C LEU A 45 3.53 3.83 -6.19
N GLY A 46 3.52 3.18 -5.03
CA GLY A 46 4.61 2.36 -4.54
C GLY A 46 4.23 0.89 -4.38
N VAL A 47 5.23 0.07 -4.11
CA VAL A 47 5.06 -1.34 -3.76
C VAL A 47 5.83 -1.62 -2.48
N GLY A 48 5.43 -2.61 -1.69
CA GLY A 48 6.07 -2.93 -0.42
C GLY A 48 6.55 -4.37 -0.29
N THR A 49 7.55 -4.57 0.57
CA THR A 49 7.97 -5.85 1.16
C THR A 49 8.31 -5.65 2.65
N SER A 50 8.70 -6.72 3.36
CA SER A 50 9.18 -6.65 4.75
C SER A 50 10.37 -7.59 4.97
N ALA A 51 11.28 -7.17 5.85
CA ALA A 51 12.56 -7.81 6.07
C ALA A 51 12.43 -9.31 6.37
N PHE A 52 11.72 -9.67 7.44
CA PHE A 52 11.58 -11.07 7.85
C PHE A 52 10.91 -11.94 6.76
N GLN A 53 9.92 -11.38 6.06
CA GLN A 53 9.14 -12.14 5.09
C GLN A 53 9.86 -12.33 3.75
N SER A 54 10.88 -11.50 3.43
CA SER A 54 11.54 -11.50 2.12
C SER A 54 13.07 -11.73 2.14
N GLU A 55 13.81 -11.27 3.16
CA GLU A 55 15.28 -11.25 3.14
C GLU A 55 15.92 -12.63 3.23
N GLY A 56 15.51 -13.44 4.20
CA GLY A 56 16.26 -14.63 4.61
C GLY A 56 17.62 -14.26 5.25
N ALA A 57 18.63 -15.10 5.02
CA ALA A 57 19.98 -14.91 5.54
C ALA A 57 19.98 -14.62 7.06
N TRP A 58 19.20 -15.44 7.78
CA TRP A 58 18.76 -15.14 9.13
C TRP A 58 19.89 -15.11 10.18
N ASN A 59 20.98 -15.83 9.93
CA ASN A 59 22.17 -15.94 10.78
C ASN A 59 23.47 -15.57 10.03
N VAL A 60 23.35 -14.86 8.91
CA VAL A 60 24.49 -14.41 8.10
C VAL A 60 24.94 -13.03 8.53
N SER A 61 26.23 -12.73 8.35
CA SER A 61 26.83 -11.42 8.63
C SER A 61 26.50 -10.90 10.03
N ASN A 62 26.63 -11.77 11.04
CA ASN A 62 26.39 -11.46 12.44
C ASN A 62 24.98 -10.93 12.77
N LYS A 63 23.96 -11.23 11.94
CA LYS A 63 22.56 -10.95 12.30
C LYS A 63 22.17 -11.75 13.56
N GLY A 64 21.56 -11.07 14.53
CA GLY A 64 20.97 -11.70 15.71
C GLY A 64 19.61 -12.35 15.43
N GLU A 65 19.13 -13.16 16.38
CA GLU A 65 17.81 -13.79 16.30
C GLU A 65 16.69 -12.79 16.58
N SER A 66 15.72 -12.72 15.66
CA SER A 66 14.44 -12.06 15.89
C SER A 66 13.51 -12.96 16.71
N ILE A 67 12.41 -12.39 17.24
CA ILE A 67 11.34 -13.20 17.86
C ILE A 67 10.78 -14.27 16.92
N TRP A 68 10.77 -14.02 15.60
CA TRP A 68 10.26 -14.98 14.63
C TRP A 68 11.24 -16.09 14.33
N ASP A 69 12.54 -15.82 14.27
CA ASP A 69 13.58 -16.85 14.15
C ASP A 69 13.43 -17.88 15.30
N VAL A 70 13.36 -17.37 16.54
CA VAL A 70 13.16 -18.21 17.73
C VAL A 70 11.84 -18.97 17.67
N LEU A 71 10.73 -18.28 17.32
CA LEU A 71 9.40 -18.90 17.29
C LEU A 71 9.33 -20.07 16.31
N ILE A 72 9.83 -19.90 15.08
CA ILE A 72 9.70 -20.92 14.03
C ILE A 72 10.69 -22.07 14.20
N HIS A 73 11.86 -21.84 14.82
CA HIS A 73 12.82 -22.91 15.13
C HIS A 73 12.44 -23.70 16.38
N GLU A 74 11.95 -23.04 17.43
CA GLU A 74 11.54 -23.72 18.67
C GLU A 74 10.16 -24.36 18.58
N LYS A 75 9.24 -23.77 17.81
CA LYS A 75 7.84 -24.22 17.71
C LYS A 75 7.36 -24.24 16.25
N PRO A 76 7.96 -25.09 15.39
CA PRO A 76 7.61 -25.11 13.96
C PRO A 76 6.13 -25.41 13.68
N ASP A 77 5.43 -26.07 14.60
CA ASP A 77 4.00 -26.38 14.47
C ASP A 77 3.07 -25.14 14.48
N VAL A 78 3.57 -23.96 14.88
CA VAL A 78 2.78 -22.71 14.83
C VAL A 78 2.68 -22.13 13.41
N VAL A 79 3.50 -22.62 12.49
CA VAL A 79 3.51 -22.23 11.08
C VAL A 79 2.93 -23.36 10.25
N TRP A 80 2.02 -23.01 9.33
CA TRP A 80 1.46 -23.95 8.38
C TRP A 80 2.57 -24.66 7.59
N GLY A 81 2.46 -25.98 7.46
CA GLY A 81 3.46 -26.80 6.79
C GLY A 81 4.83 -26.85 7.48
N LYS A 82 4.94 -26.32 8.72
CA LYS A 82 6.21 -26.24 9.47
C LYS A 82 7.31 -25.50 8.71
N ALA A 83 6.92 -24.54 7.87
CA ALA A 83 7.83 -23.74 7.07
C ALA A 83 8.65 -22.76 7.93
N ASN A 84 9.81 -22.36 7.43
CA ASN A 84 10.61 -21.28 8.02
C ASN A 84 10.96 -20.19 7.00
N ALA A 85 11.48 -19.07 7.49
CA ALA A 85 11.88 -17.92 6.70
C ALA A 85 13.42 -17.77 6.57
N ASP A 86 14.17 -18.83 6.90
CA ASP A 86 15.65 -18.82 6.91
C ASP A 86 16.25 -18.33 5.59
N VAL A 87 15.59 -18.70 4.49
CA VAL A 87 15.91 -18.25 3.12
C VAL A 87 14.86 -17.29 2.59
N ALA A 88 13.56 -17.50 2.87
CA ALA A 88 12.46 -16.70 2.33
C ALA A 88 12.53 -16.54 0.79
N ALA A 89 12.31 -15.32 0.28
CA ALA A 89 12.56 -14.96 -1.12
C ALA A 89 14.04 -14.68 -1.42
N ASN A 90 14.93 -14.81 -0.43
CA ASN A 90 16.37 -14.63 -0.56
C ASN A 90 16.77 -13.20 -0.98
N SER A 91 15.95 -12.21 -0.60
CA SER A 91 16.12 -10.80 -1.01
C SER A 91 17.39 -10.17 -0.43
N TYR A 92 17.96 -10.73 0.65
CA TYR A 92 19.26 -10.28 1.16
C TYR A 92 20.35 -10.32 0.09
N TYR A 93 20.36 -11.37 -0.75
CA TYR A 93 21.29 -11.50 -1.88
C TYR A 93 20.71 -11.01 -3.20
N LEU A 94 19.38 -11.04 -3.35
CA LEU A 94 18.68 -10.78 -4.62
C LEU A 94 18.05 -9.37 -4.70
N TYR A 95 18.39 -8.46 -3.79
CA TYR A 95 17.80 -7.12 -3.74
C TYR A 95 17.89 -6.35 -5.06
N LYS A 96 18.95 -6.54 -5.85
CA LYS A 96 19.07 -5.91 -7.19
C LYS A 96 18.00 -6.41 -8.14
N THR A 97 17.81 -7.73 -8.20
CA THR A 97 16.73 -8.35 -8.97
C THR A 97 15.37 -7.84 -8.52
N ASP A 98 15.17 -7.69 -7.21
CA ASP A 98 13.92 -7.18 -6.66
C ASP A 98 13.66 -5.73 -7.07
N ILE A 99 14.67 -4.87 -7.03
CA ILE A 99 14.55 -3.45 -7.40
C ILE A 99 14.37 -3.30 -8.93
N ASP A 100 14.95 -4.18 -9.76
CA ASP A 100 14.65 -4.24 -11.20
C ASP A 100 13.16 -4.51 -11.45
N LEU A 101 12.51 -5.32 -10.62
CA LEU A 101 11.07 -5.55 -10.73
C LEU A 101 10.25 -4.32 -10.32
N VAL A 102 10.68 -3.56 -9.32
CA VAL A 102 10.04 -2.30 -8.92
C VAL A 102 10.07 -1.29 -10.07
N GLU A 103 11.23 -1.12 -10.71
CA GLU A 103 11.35 -0.28 -11.91
C GLU A 103 10.49 -0.82 -13.05
N LYS A 104 10.49 -2.14 -13.27
CA LYS A 104 9.70 -2.78 -14.32
C LYS A 104 8.21 -2.50 -14.16
N ILE A 105 7.65 -2.55 -12.95
CA ILE A 105 6.24 -2.21 -12.74
C ILE A 105 5.97 -0.69 -12.78
N GLY A 106 7.00 0.14 -12.84
CA GLY A 106 6.87 1.61 -12.91
C GLY A 106 6.49 2.25 -11.58
N ALA A 107 6.75 1.60 -10.45
CA ALA A 107 6.53 2.19 -9.13
C ALA A 107 7.51 3.34 -8.88
N ASN A 108 7.01 4.46 -8.35
CA ASN A 108 7.85 5.62 -8.04
C ASN A 108 8.40 5.59 -6.61
N ALA A 109 7.96 4.61 -5.81
CA ALA A 109 8.46 4.37 -4.47
C ALA A 109 8.55 2.87 -4.15
N PHE A 110 9.53 2.50 -3.33
CA PHE A 110 9.67 1.16 -2.79
C PHE A 110 9.67 1.21 -1.27
N LYS A 111 8.70 0.54 -0.64
CA LYS A 111 8.62 0.43 0.81
C LYS A 111 9.31 -0.84 1.30
N ILE A 112 10.37 -0.69 2.07
CA ILE A 112 11.08 -1.79 2.72
C ILE A 112 11.05 -1.59 4.24
N SER A 113 11.30 -2.65 5.02
CA SER A 113 11.58 -2.51 6.44
C SER A 113 13.04 -2.82 6.74
N ILE A 114 13.56 -2.23 7.81
CA ILE A 114 14.90 -2.54 8.33
C ILE A 114 14.75 -3.57 9.44
N SER A 115 15.54 -4.64 9.39
CA SER A 115 15.53 -5.63 10.45
C SER A 115 16.31 -5.16 11.67
N TRP A 116 15.61 -4.96 12.79
CA TRP A 116 16.23 -4.52 14.04
C TRP A 116 17.40 -5.44 14.45
N PRO A 117 17.24 -6.77 14.58
CA PRO A 117 18.35 -7.64 14.97
C PRO A 117 19.46 -7.76 13.92
N ARG A 118 19.24 -7.28 12.68
CA ARG A 118 20.31 -7.17 11.67
C ARG A 118 21.19 -5.94 11.92
N ILE A 119 20.66 -4.85 12.50
CA ILE A 119 21.43 -3.65 12.87
C ILE A 119 22.01 -3.76 14.28
N LEU A 120 21.19 -4.21 15.25
CA LEU A 120 21.54 -4.34 16.66
C LEU A 120 21.34 -5.80 17.10
N PRO A 121 22.32 -6.69 16.93
CA PRO A 121 22.17 -8.14 17.15
C PRO A 121 21.66 -8.51 18.55
N ASN A 122 22.11 -7.78 19.58
CA ASN A 122 21.67 -7.98 20.96
C ASN A 122 20.45 -7.11 21.35
N GLY A 123 19.95 -6.30 20.41
CA GLY A 123 18.83 -5.37 20.57
C GLY A 123 19.18 -3.97 21.08
N PHE A 124 20.42 -3.73 21.52
CA PHE A 124 20.88 -2.47 22.12
C PHE A 124 22.00 -1.84 21.29
N ASN A 125 22.18 -0.52 21.43
CA ASN A 125 23.19 0.26 20.67
C ASN A 125 24.64 0.06 21.16
N ASN A 126 24.88 -0.84 22.12
CA ASN A 126 26.21 -1.18 22.60
C ASN A 126 26.91 -2.25 21.73
N GLU A 127 26.16 -2.88 20.81
CA GLU A 127 26.68 -3.81 19.81
C GLU A 127 25.98 -3.52 18.48
N ILE A 128 26.76 -3.07 17.50
CA ILE A 128 26.26 -2.63 16.20
C ILE A 128 26.84 -3.53 15.13
N ASN A 129 25.99 -4.04 14.25
CA ASN A 129 26.40 -4.82 13.10
C ASN A 129 26.58 -3.93 11.86
N TYR A 130 27.84 -3.60 11.54
CA TYR A 130 28.17 -2.74 10.41
C TYR A 130 27.92 -3.38 9.05
N ASP A 131 27.95 -4.72 8.94
CA ASP A 131 27.60 -5.42 7.70
C ASP A 131 26.10 -5.28 7.41
N GLY A 132 25.26 -5.35 8.45
CA GLY A 132 23.83 -5.07 8.34
C GLY A 132 23.55 -3.63 7.90
N ILE A 133 24.29 -2.66 8.44
CA ILE A 133 24.22 -1.26 8.00
C ILE A 133 24.62 -1.11 6.52
N GLN A 134 25.74 -1.74 6.12
CA GLN A 134 26.21 -1.68 4.73
C GLN A 134 25.20 -2.30 3.77
N HIS A 135 24.57 -3.42 4.15
CA HIS A 135 23.50 -4.02 3.35
C HIS A 135 22.35 -3.03 3.08
N TYR A 136 21.86 -2.30 4.10
CA TYR A 136 20.79 -1.32 3.87
C TYR A 136 21.27 -0.08 3.10
N HIS A 137 22.53 0.32 3.23
CA HIS A 137 23.11 1.33 2.33
C HIS A 137 23.06 0.86 0.88
N ASP A 138 23.55 -0.34 0.60
CA ASP A 138 23.56 -0.91 -0.76
C ASP A 138 22.14 -0.99 -1.34
N VAL A 139 21.16 -1.44 -0.56
CA VAL A 139 19.75 -1.51 -0.98
C VAL A 139 19.18 -0.11 -1.26
N ILE A 140 19.40 0.86 -0.36
CA ILE A 140 18.86 2.22 -0.49
C ILE A 140 19.51 2.95 -1.68
N ASP A 141 20.82 2.84 -1.84
CA ASP A 141 21.56 3.46 -2.94
C ASP A 141 21.13 2.85 -4.29
N GLU A 142 20.88 1.54 -4.32
CA GLU A 142 20.37 0.83 -5.49
C GLU A 142 18.93 1.26 -5.85
N ILE A 143 18.06 1.50 -4.86
CA ILE A 143 16.71 2.09 -5.06
C ILE A 143 16.83 3.50 -5.66
N LEU A 144 17.66 4.35 -5.04
CA LEU A 144 17.85 5.74 -5.46
C LEU A 144 18.47 5.83 -6.86
N SER A 145 19.36 4.90 -7.23
CA SER A 145 20.01 4.85 -8.54
C SER A 145 19.02 4.69 -9.71
N ARG A 146 17.84 4.11 -9.45
CA ARG A 146 16.74 3.95 -10.43
C ARG A 146 15.69 5.06 -10.36
N ASN A 147 15.96 6.17 -9.65
CA ASN A 147 15.01 7.26 -9.38
C ASN A 147 13.72 6.80 -8.67
N ILE A 148 13.82 5.74 -7.86
CA ILE A 148 12.73 5.27 -7.00
C ILE A 148 12.93 5.88 -5.61
N THR A 149 11.85 6.32 -4.97
CA THR A 149 11.92 6.87 -3.61
C THR A 149 11.85 5.74 -2.55
N PRO A 150 12.85 5.56 -1.67
CA PRO A 150 12.77 4.57 -0.60
C PRO A 150 11.82 5.05 0.52
N TYR A 151 10.91 4.17 0.94
CA TYR A 151 10.07 4.36 2.13
C TYR A 151 10.45 3.33 3.18
N ILE A 152 10.98 3.79 4.31
CA ILE A 152 11.55 2.89 5.32
C ILE A 152 10.57 2.68 6.47
N ASN A 153 10.12 1.45 6.67
CA ASN A 153 9.44 1.04 7.89
C ASN A 153 10.48 0.58 8.94
N MET A 154 10.57 1.32 10.04
CA MET A 154 11.58 1.07 11.08
C MET A 154 11.30 -0.18 11.92
N TYR A 155 10.03 -0.63 11.98
CA TYR A 155 9.64 -1.80 12.76
C TYR A 155 8.47 -2.53 12.07
N HIS A 156 8.72 -3.77 11.65
CA HIS A 156 7.70 -4.60 11.00
C HIS A 156 7.63 -5.96 11.69
N TRP A 157 7.33 -5.90 13.00
CA TRP A 157 7.02 -7.07 13.85
C TRP A 157 8.19 -8.01 14.14
N ASP A 158 9.43 -7.59 13.89
CA ASP A 158 10.66 -8.35 14.08
C ASP A 158 11.50 -7.84 15.26
N LEU A 159 10.85 -7.72 16.44
CA LEU A 159 11.50 -7.27 17.67
C LEU A 159 12.67 -8.19 18.07
N PRO A 160 13.79 -7.65 18.61
CA PRO A 160 14.81 -8.47 19.25
C PRO A 160 14.24 -9.23 20.46
N ILE A 161 14.53 -10.54 20.53
CA ILE A 161 14.00 -11.44 21.56
C ILE A 161 14.33 -10.97 22.99
N ARG A 162 15.47 -10.29 23.18
CA ARG A 162 15.89 -9.76 24.48
C ARG A 162 14.97 -8.65 25.00
N LEU A 163 14.35 -7.85 24.13
CA LEU A 163 13.40 -6.80 24.49
C LEU A 163 12.00 -7.35 24.77
N GLN A 164 11.58 -8.39 24.03
CA GLN A 164 10.35 -9.12 24.34
C GLN A 164 10.41 -9.74 25.74
N LYS A 165 11.57 -10.26 26.15
CA LYS A 165 11.84 -10.80 27.49
C LYS A 165 11.73 -9.76 28.62
N LEU A 166 11.65 -8.45 28.30
CA LEU A 166 11.52 -7.34 29.26
C LEU A 166 10.08 -6.77 29.37
N GLY A 167 9.09 -7.33 28.67
CA GLY A 167 7.68 -6.96 28.80
C GLY A 167 6.97 -6.65 27.49
N GLY A 168 7.65 -6.38 26.37
CA GLY A 168 7.03 -6.26 25.04
C GLY A 168 5.72 -5.44 24.98
N LEU A 169 4.73 -5.93 24.23
CA LEU A 169 3.34 -5.41 24.24
C LEU A 169 2.60 -5.62 25.57
N ALA A 170 3.20 -6.30 26.55
CA ALA A 170 2.59 -6.69 27.83
C ALA A 170 2.52 -5.54 28.85
N ASN A 171 2.40 -4.31 28.36
CA ASN A 171 1.82 -3.23 29.15
C ASN A 171 0.34 -3.58 29.42
N PRO A 172 -0.08 -3.70 30.69
CA PRO A 172 -1.35 -4.32 31.05
C PRO A 172 -2.64 -3.58 30.59
N LEU A 173 -2.57 -2.42 29.93
CA LEU A 173 -3.74 -1.67 29.43
C LEU A 173 -3.89 -1.62 27.89
N PHE A 174 -2.87 -2.04 27.13
CA PHE A 174 -2.84 -1.85 25.68
C PHE A 174 -3.78 -2.79 24.91
N VAL A 175 -3.88 -4.03 25.39
CA VAL A 175 -4.58 -5.11 24.69
C VAL A 175 -6.10 -4.99 24.80
N ASN A 176 -6.63 -4.48 25.91
CA ASN A 176 -8.08 -4.40 26.11
C ASN A 176 -8.75 -3.28 25.29
N TRP A 177 -8.12 -2.11 25.14
CA TRP A 177 -8.67 -0.99 24.35
C TRP A 177 -8.62 -1.22 22.83
N TYR A 178 -7.70 -2.06 22.38
CA TYR A 178 -7.56 -2.42 20.97
C TYR A 178 -8.48 -3.59 20.58
N LEU A 179 -8.69 -4.57 21.47
CA LEU A 179 -9.62 -5.68 21.27
C LEU A 179 -11.09 -5.21 21.23
N ASP A 180 -11.52 -4.28 22.08
CA ASP A 180 -12.91 -3.77 22.08
C ASP A 180 -13.27 -2.97 20.81
N TYR A 181 -12.30 -2.25 20.26
CA TYR A 181 -12.47 -1.41 19.06
C TYR A 181 -12.44 -2.22 17.75
N ALA A 182 -11.56 -3.23 17.67
CA ALA A 182 -11.42 -4.07 16.49
C ALA A 182 -12.56 -5.11 16.36
N GLU A 183 -13.02 -5.69 17.47
CA GLU A 183 -14.03 -6.75 17.44
C GLU A 183 -15.42 -6.28 16.96
N ILE A 184 -15.83 -5.04 17.30
CA ILE A 184 -17.11 -4.46 16.84
C ILE A 184 -17.08 -4.13 15.34
N LEU A 185 -15.93 -3.78 14.78
CA LEU A 185 -15.79 -3.42 13.37
C LEU A 185 -15.71 -4.64 12.46
N PHE A 186 -14.98 -5.67 12.86
CA PHE A 186 -14.83 -6.89 12.07
C PHE A 186 -16.08 -7.77 12.08
N ARG A 187 -16.82 -7.81 13.20
CA ARG A 187 -18.02 -8.65 13.32
C ARG A 187 -19.25 -8.10 12.59
N THR A 188 -19.32 -6.80 12.31
CA THR A 188 -20.52 -6.17 11.72
C THR A 188 -20.39 -5.86 10.23
N PHE A 189 -19.18 -5.68 9.69
CA PHE A 189 -19.00 -5.17 8.33
C PHE A 189 -17.92 -5.88 7.48
N GLY A 190 -17.11 -6.78 8.08
CA GLY A 190 -15.88 -7.30 7.45
C GLY A 190 -16.09 -8.19 6.22
N ASP A 191 -17.26 -8.82 6.11
CA ASP A 191 -17.64 -9.70 5.00
C ASP A 191 -18.23 -8.96 3.78
N LYS A 192 -18.50 -7.65 3.90
CA LYS A 192 -19.18 -6.83 2.87
C LYS A 192 -18.36 -5.66 2.34
N CYS A 193 -17.10 -5.54 2.75
CA CYS A 193 -16.23 -4.44 2.35
C CYS A 193 -15.51 -4.72 1.01
N HIS A 194 -16.24 -4.43 -0.06
CA HIS A 194 -15.73 -3.98 -1.37
C HIS A 194 -14.86 -2.69 -1.17
N PRO A 195 -14.20 -2.07 -2.18
CA PRO A 195 -13.26 -0.96 -1.98
C PRO A 195 -13.88 0.24 -1.24
N TRP A 196 -15.21 0.33 -1.16
CA TRP A 196 -15.94 1.27 -0.31
C TRP A 196 -15.58 1.16 1.19
N GLY A 197 -15.12 0.00 1.68
CA GLY A 197 -14.64 -0.19 3.06
C GLY A 197 -13.39 0.63 3.33
N LEU A 198 -12.44 0.66 2.38
CA LEU A 198 -11.27 1.53 2.43
C LEU A 198 -11.69 3.01 2.47
N SER A 199 -12.66 3.40 1.63
CA SER A 199 -13.27 4.74 1.67
C SER A 199 -13.90 5.06 3.01
N ALA A 200 -14.67 4.14 3.59
CA ALA A 200 -15.35 4.37 4.87
C ALA A 200 -14.34 4.57 6.01
N ILE A 201 -13.25 3.79 6.03
CA ILE A 201 -12.18 3.92 7.02
C ILE A 201 -11.44 5.25 6.85
N ILE A 202 -11.04 5.59 5.62
CA ILE A 202 -10.34 6.85 5.34
C ILE A 202 -11.19 8.05 5.74
N ARG A 203 -12.48 8.05 5.37
CA ARG A 203 -13.43 9.10 5.77
C ARG A 203 -13.54 9.18 7.29
N ARG A 204 -13.73 8.04 7.97
CA ARG A 204 -13.89 7.99 9.43
C ARG A 204 -12.64 8.49 10.17
N ILE A 205 -11.44 8.07 9.74
CA ILE A 205 -10.17 8.50 10.32
C ILE A 205 -9.99 10.00 10.11
N THR A 206 -10.22 10.48 8.89
CA THR A 206 -10.10 11.92 8.57
C THR A 206 -11.05 12.76 9.42
N THR A 207 -12.33 12.36 9.52
CA THR A 207 -13.33 13.07 10.32
C THR A 207 -13.04 13.02 11.82
N LYS A 208 -12.57 11.87 12.35
CA LYS A 208 -12.36 11.70 13.80
C LYS A 208 -11.07 12.36 14.28
N TYR A 209 -10.02 12.34 13.49
CA TYR A 209 -8.68 12.72 13.93
C TYR A 209 -8.12 13.97 13.24
N ASN A 210 -8.89 14.62 12.35
CA ASN A 210 -8.43 15.75 11.53
C ASN A 210 -7.07 15.43 10.87
N THR A 211 -6.99 14.26 10.26
CA THR A 211 -5.71 13.65 9.87
C THR A 211 -4.99 14.52 8.83
N PRO A 212 -3.72 14.90 9.09
CA PRO A 212 -3.01 15.84 8.23
C PRO A 212 -2.72 15.23 6.86
N ALA A 213 -2.21 14.00 6.76
CA ALA A 213 -1.96 13.29 5.50
C ALA A 213 -2.07 11.77 5.70
N ILE A 214 -2.56 11.05 4.68
CA ILE A 214 -2.75 9.60 4.69
C ILE A 214 -1.85 8.97 3.64
N VAL A 215 -1.10 7.94 4.03
CA VAL A 215 -0.42 7.03 3.13
C VAL A 215 -0.97 5.63 3.39
N ILE A 216 -1.51 5.00 2.36
CA ILE A 216 -1.96 3.61 2.45
C ILE A 216 -0.71 2.74 2.37
N GLY A 217 -0.22 2.33 3.55
CA GLY A 217 1.05 1.62 3.67
C GLY A 217 1.03 0.21 3.09
N GLU A 218 -0.13 -0.45 3.06
CA GLU A 218 -0.35 -1.78 2.47
C GLU A 218 -1.79 -1.94 2.01
N ASN A 219 -1.96 -2.49 0.81
CA ASN A 219 -3.24 -3.03 0.36
C ASN A 219 -2.95 -4.14 -0.64
N GLY A 220 -3.59 -5.31 -0.45
CA GLY A 220 -3.24 -6.52 -1.17
C GLY A 220 -4.34 -7.57 -1.13
N TYR A 221 -4.19 -8.61 -1.93
CA TYR A 221 -5.16 -9.69 -2.08
C TYR A 221 -4.47 -11.05 -1.99
N ARG A 222 -5.04 -11.90 -1.14
CA ARG A 222 -4.62 -13.29 -0.90
C ARG A 222 -5.19 -14.21 -1.98
N ASP A 223 -4.37 -15.07 -2.56
CA ASP A 223 -4.82 -16.26 -3.29
C ASP A 223 -3.98 -17.50 -2.94
N GLU A 224 -4.19 -18.58 -3.69
CA GLU A 224 -3.53 -19.88 -3.48
C GLU A 224 -2.32 -20.10 -4.42
N GLY A 225 -1.86 -19.03 -5.10
CA GLY A 225 -0.63 -19.03 -5.89
C GLY A 225 -0.75 -19.32 -7.37
N GLN A 226 -1.95 -19.20 -7.93
CA GLN A 226 -2.15 -19.24 -9.38
C GLN A 226 -1.43 -18.07 -10.09
N LEU A 227 -0.90 -18.34 -11.28
CA LEU A 227 -0.33 -17.29 -12.15
C LEU A 227 -1.43 -16.46 -12.83
N ASP A 228 -2.55 -17.09 -13.17
CA ASP A 228 -3.74 -16.40 -13.68
C ASP A 228 -4.57 -15.89 -12.50
N ASP A 229 -4.22 -14.70 -12.01
CA ASP A 229 -4.74 -14.12 -10.78
C ASP A 229 -5.73 -12.98 -11.05
N ILE A 230 -6.71 -13.24 -11.91
CA ILE A 230 -7.70 -12.23 -12.34
C ILE A 230 -8.39 -11.53 -11.17
N ASP A 231 -8.72 -12.27 -10.10
CA ASP A 231 -9.38 -11.72 -8.91
C ASP A 231 -8.47 -10.70 -8.19
N ARG A 232 -7.17 -10.99 -8.09
CA ARG A 232 -6.18 -10.02 -7.56
C ARG A 232 -6.06 -8.81 -8.48
N GLY A 233 -6.07 -9.01 -9.79
CA GLY A 233 -6.09 -7.92 -10.77
C GLY A 233 -7.30 -7.01 -10.61
N GLN A 234 -8.50 -7.59 -10.52
CA GLN A 234 -9.75 -6.86 -10.29
C GLN A 234 -9.73 -6.12 -8.96
N PHE A 235 -9.24 -6.78 -7.90
CA PHE A 235 -9.08 -6.18 -6.59
C PHE A 235 -8.28 -4.87 -6.68
N PHE A 236 -7.08 -4.91 -7.28
CA PHE A 236 -6.23 -3.72 -7.40
C PHE A 236 -6.89 -2.62 -8.23
N TYR A 237 -7.48 -2.98 -9.37
CA TYR A 237 -8.19 -2.02 -10.21
C TYR A 237 -9.28 -1.27 -9.43
N TYR A 238 -10.16 -2.00 -8.75
CA TYR A 238 -11.28 -1.40 -8.01
C TYR A 238 -10.82 -0.60 -6.79
N HIS A 239 -9.78 -1.02 -6.09
CA HIS A 239 -9.22 -0.29 -4.95
C HIS A 239 -8.52 0.99 -5.39
N LEU A 240 -7.67 0.94 -6.42
CA LEU A 240 -7.00 2.14 -6.95
C LEU A 240 -7.99 3.13 -7.56
N LYS A 241 -9.06 2.66 -8.22
CA LYS A 241 -10.16 3.50 -8.70
C LYS A 241 -10.85 4.26 -7.56
N GLU A 242 -11.11 3.58 -6.45
CA GLU A 242 -11.74 4.21 -5.28
C GLU A 242 -10.78 5.15 -4.56
N VAL A 243 -9.49 4.82 -4.44
CA VAL A 243 -8.47 5.72 -3.89
C VAL A 243 -8.36 6.99 -4.73
N LEU A 244 -8.35 6.88 -6.06
CA LEU A 244 -8.34 8.03 -6.95
C LEU A 244 -9.58 8.91 -6.72
N LYS A 245 -10.77 8.30 -6.61
CA LYS A 245 -12.00 9.02 -6.29
C LYS A 245 -11.88 9.80 -4.98
N LEU A 246 -11.36 9.20 -3.91
CA LEU A 246 -11.15 9.89 -2.62
C LEU A 246 -10.17 11.06 -2.75
N VAL A 247 -9.07 10.88 -3.48
CA VAL A 247 -8.12 11.97 -3.77
C VAL A 247 -8.84 13.13 -4.48
N ARG A 248 -9.72 12.82 -5.42
CA ARG A 248 -10.51 13.82 -6.18
C ARG A 248 -11.58 14.50 -5.33
N GLU A 249 -12.12 13.83 -4.33
CA GLU A 249 -13.01 14.41 -3.33
C GLU A 249 -12.29 15.30 -2.29
N GLY A 250 -10.96 15.42 -2.38
CA GLY A 250 -10.17 16.33 -1.54
C GLY A 250 -9.60 15.70 -0.26
N PHE A 251 -9.69 14.37 -0.10
CA PHE A 251 -8.98 13.69 0.99
C PHE A 251 -7.47 13.77 0.75
N ASN A 252 -6.70 14.16 1.78
CA ASN A 252 -5.24 14.26 1.68
C ASN A 252 -4.56 12.88 1.73
N ILE A 253 -4.81 12.06 0.70
CA ILE A 253 -4.12 10.79 0.48
C ILE A 253 -2.94 11.08 -0.45
N GLN A 254 -1.73 10.77 0.02
CA GLN A 254 -0.49 11.10 -0.67
C GLN A 254 0.14 9.90 -1.35
N GLY A 255 -0.20 8.68 -0.93
CA GLY A 255 0.39 7.49 -1.51
C GLY A 255 -0.39 6.21 -1.26
N TYR A 256 -0.13 5.24 -2.11
CA TYR A 256 -0.63 3.88 -2.05
C TYR A 256 0.50 2.89 -2.31
N PHE A 257 0.65 1.92 -1.43
CA PHE A 257 1.65 0.86 -1.54
C PHE A 257 0.97 -0.49 -1.74
N THR A 258 1.15 -1.06 -2.92
CA THR A 258 0.72 -2.43 -3.21
C THR A 258 1.47 -3.41 -2.31
N TRP A 259 0.72 -4.23 -1.59
CA TRP A 259 1.24 -5.39 -0.86
C TRP A 259 0.95 -6.66 -1.66
N THR A 260 1.95 -7.40 -2.14
CA THR A 260 3.41 -7.20 -2.04
C THR A 260 4.06 -7.34 -3.42
N LEU A 261 5.32 -6.93 -3.57
CA LEU A 261 6.04 -7.02 -4.83
C LEU A 261 6.04 -8.46 -5.34
N PHE A 262 6.50 -9.41 -4.53
CA PHE A 262 6.57 -10.82 -4.88
C PHE A 262 6.02 -11.67 -3.74
N ASP A 263 5.78 -12.96 -3.99
CA ASP A 263 5.32 -13.86 -2.94
C ASP A 263 6.37 -13.95 -1.81
N ILE A 264 5.91 -13.91 -0.57
CA ILE A 264 6.73 -13.84 0.65
C ILE A 264 6.38 -14.95 1.65
N PHE A 265 7.13 -15.05 2.74
CA PHE A 265 6.75 -15.85 3.92
C PHE A 265 5.66 -15.11 4.73
N GLU A 266 4.43 -15.61 4.73
CA GLU A 266 3.27 -14.97 5.37
C GLU A 266 3.07 -15.47 6.80
N TRP A 267 4.03 -15.16 7.68
CA TRP A 267 3.90 -15.37 9.12
C TRP A 267 3.49 -16.80 9.49
N THR A 268 2.40 -16.99 10.24
CA THR A 268 1.90 -18.32 10.62
C THR A 268 1.31 -19.11 9.45
N GLN A 269 1.02 -18.48 8.31
CA GLN A 269 0.57 -19.15 7.09
C GLN A 269 1.74 -19.71 6.27
N GLY A 270 2.98 -19.42 6.66
CA GLY A 270 4.18 -19.89 5.97
C GLY A 270 4.16 -19.50 4.50
N TYR A 271 4.22 -20.48 3.61
CA TYR A 271 4.17 -20.28 2.15
C TYR A 271 2.87 -20.78 1.53
N GLU A 272 1.82 -21.03 2.31
CA GLU A 272 0.56 -21.55 1.76
C GLU A 272 -0.13 -20.52 0.86
N HIS A 273 -0.17 -19.27 1.33
CA HIS A 273 -0.94 -18.21 0.68
C HIS A 273 -0.03 -17.18 0.01
N ARG A 274 -0.53 -16.64 -1.10
CA ARG A 274 0.23 -15.75 -1.98
C ARG A 274 -0.38 -14.36 -2.05
N TYR A 275 0.49 -13.36 -2.07
CA TYR A 275 0.13 -11.94 -2.06
C TYR A 275 0.91 -11.13 -3.11
N GLY A 276 1.93 -11.72 -3.72
CA GLY A 276 2.84 -11.05 -4.65
C GLY A 276 2.23 -10.76 -6.01
N LEU A 277 2.71 -9.69 -6.65
CA LEU A 277 2.54 -9.48 -8.09
C LEU A 277 3.41 -10.44 -8.92
N PHE A 278 4.55 -10.85 -8.36
CA PHE A 278 5.41 -11.88 -8.93
C PHE A 278 5.35 -13.14 -8.05
N SER A 279 5.13 -14.30 -8.67
CA SER A 279 5.29 -15.57 -7.97
C SER A 279 6.76 -15.87 -7.73
N VAL A 280 7.06 -16.54 -6.61
CA VAL A 280 8.41 -17.01 -6.27
C VAL A 280 8.39 -18.53 -6.18
N ASN A 281 9.31 -19.19 -6.88
CA ASN A 281 9.50 -20.62 -6.68
C ASN A 281 10.36 -20.87 -5.43
N PHE A 282 9.71 -21.19 -4.31
CA PHE A 282 10.39 -21.46 -3.03
C PHE A 282 11.11 -22.82 -2.97
N THR A 283 10.87 -23.72 -3.92
CA THR A 283 11.59 -24.99 -4.03
C THR A 283 12.90 -24.87 -4.81
N ASP A 284 13.02 -23.83 -5.64
CA ASP A 284 14.23 -23.53 -6.41
C ASP A 284 15.17 -22.63 -5.59
N PRO A 285 16.42 -23.05 -5.32
CA PRO A 285 17.40 -22.26 -4.58
C PRO A 285 17.61 -20.84 -5.14
N GLU A 286 17.46 -20.64 -6.45
CA GLU A 286 17.64 -19.34 -7.12
C GLU A 286 16.46 -18.38 -6.88
N ARG A 287 15.35 -18.89 -6.31
CA ARG A 287 14.12 -18.13 -6.02
C ARG A 287 13.67 -17.27 -7.22
N PRO A 288 13.49 -17.83 -8.43
CA PRO A 288 13.09 -17.04 -9.59
C PRO A 288 11.74 -16.36 -9.34
N ARG A 289 11.64 -15.07 -9.70
CA ARG A 289 10.41 -14.28 -9.69
C ARG A 289 9.76 -14.33 -11.06
N VAL A 290 8.49 -14.75 -11.15
CA VAL A 290 7.73 -14.80 -12.41
C VAL A 290 6.50 -13.91 -12.30
N PRO A 291 6.24 -12.99 -13.26
CA PRO A 291 5.08 -12.11 -13.16
C PRO A 291 3.77 -12.91 -13.22
N LYS A 292 2.84 -12.59 -12.33
CA LYS A 292 1.46 -13.05 -12.44
C LYS A 292 0.74 -12.28 -13.54
N LEU A 293 -0.24 -12.92 -14.18
CA LEU A 293 -0.79 -12.48 -15.45
C LEU A 293 -1.59 -11.18 -15.33
N TRP A 294 -2.47 -11.09 -14.33
CA TRP A 294 -3.42 -9.98 -14.23
C TRP A 294 -2.95 -8.91 -13.27
N SER A 295 -2.55 -9.28 -12.04
CA SER A 295 -2.18 -8.28 -11.04
C SER A 295 -0.95 -7.48 -11.44
N ALA A 296 0.11 -8.14 -11.90
CA ALA A 296 1.33 -7.47 -12.35
C ALA A 296 1.03 -6.56 -13.55
N LYS A 297 0.18 -7.01 -14.50
CA LYS A 297 -0.23 -6.21 -15.66
C LYS A 297 -1.02 -4.97 -15.26
N VAL A 298 -2.05 -5.14 -14.42
CA VAL A 298 -2.93 -4.04 -13.96
C VAL A 298 -2.13 -3.00 -13.20
N ILE A 299 -1.31 -3.42 -12.24
CA ILE A 299 -0.45 -2.51 -11.48
C ILE A 299 0.54 -1.81 -12.41
N THR A 300 1.20 -2.54 -13.31
CA THR A 300 2.19 -1.94 -14.23
C THR A 300 1.57 -0.89 -15.16
N ASP A 301 0.42 -1.19 -15.78
CA ASP A 301 -0.25 -0.24 -16.68
C ASP A 301 -0.71 1.01 -15.90
N ILE A 302 -1.32 0.85 -14.72
CA ILE A 302 -1.76 1.98 -13.90
C ILE A 302 -0.56 2.80 -13.41
N TYR A 303 0.52 2.17 -12.94
CA TYR A 303 1.65 2.87 -12.35
C TYR A 303 2.42 3.67 -13.41
N ARG A 304 2.65 3.07 -14.59
CA ARG A 304 3.34 3.73 -15.70
C ARG A 304 2.51 4.83 -16.35
N THR A 305 1.22 4.61 -16.55
CA THR A 305 0.34 5.60 -17.21
C THR A 305 -0.23 6.62 -16.24
N ARG A 306 -0.24 6.29 -14.94
CA ARG A 306 -0.98 6.97 -13.88
C ARG A 306 -2.48 7.02 -14.12
N LEU A 307 -3.00 6.26 -15.08
CA LEU A 307 -4.40 6.26 -15.50
C LEU A 307 -5.12 5.00 -15.00
N ILE A 308 -6.34 5.19 -14.54
CA ILE A 308 -7.30 4.12 -14.32
C ILE A 308 -8.13 3.98 -15.61
N PRO A 309 -8.06 2.86 -16.34
CA PRO A 309 -8.93 2.65 -17.50
C PRO A 309 -10.42 2.71 -17.12
N PRO A 310 -11.32 3.02 -18.07
CA PRO A 310 -12.76 3.13 -17.77
C PRO A 310 -13.38 1.85 -17.20
N SER A 311 -12.90 0.69 -17.65
CA SER A 311 -13.32 -0.64 -17.22
C SER A 311 -12.13 -1.59 -17.05
N PHE A 312 -12.32 -2.66 -16.28
CA PHE A 312 -11.28 -3.66 -16.05
C PHE A 312 -10.92 -4.40 -17.36
N GLU A 313 -11.89 -4.63 -18.23
CA GLU A 313 -11.72 -5.35 -19.49
C GLU A 313 -10.74 -4.62 -20.44
N SER A 314 -10.52 -3.32 -20.24
CA SER A 314 -9.54 -2.53 -20.99
C SER A 314 -8.11 -3.07 -20.87
N PHE A 315 -7.79 -3.80 -19.80
CA PHE A 315 -6.48 -4.45 -19.63
C PHE A 315 -6.32 -5.71 -20.51
N SER A 316 -7.41 -6.33 -20.98
CA SER A 316 -7.33 -7.51 -21.86
C SER A 316 -6.87 -7.18 -23.28
N GLN A 317 -7.00 -5.91 -23.69
CA GLN A 317 -6.78 -5.44 -25.06
C GLN A 317 -5.40 -4.78 -25.27
N ARG A 318 -4.56 -4.74 -24.24
CA ARG A 318 -3.27 -4.03 -24.23
C ARG A 318 -2.08 -4.95 -24.05
#